data_AF-A0A353V968-F1
#
_entry.id   AF-A0A353V968-F1
#
_cell.length_a   1.000
_cell.length_b   1.000
_cell.length_c   1.000
_cell.angle_alpha   90.00
_cell.angle_beta   90.00
_cell.angle_gamma   90.00
#
_symmetry.space_group_name_H-M   'P 1'
#
loop_
_entity.id
_entity.type
_entity.pdbx_description
1 polymer ?
#
loop_
_entity_poly.entity_id
_entity_poly.type
_entity_poly.pdbx_seq_one_letter_code
_entity_poly.pdbx_strand_id
1 'polypeptide(L)' 'FDRGYLSPYFVTDAERMEVVLEDALVLIHEKKISVMKDMLPLLEQVARAGKPFLIIAE' A
#
# COMPACT_ATOMS: atom_id res chain seq x y z
N PHE A 1 -13.05 -9.08 6.46
CA PHE A 1 -11.91 -8.26 6.92
C PHE A 1 -11.22 -9.06 8.01
N ASP A 2 -10.10 -9.71 7.68
CA ASP A 2 -9.23 -10.51 8.58
C ASP A 2 -7.84 -10.67 7.91
N ARG A 3 -7.37 -9.62 7.22
CA ARG A 3 -6.10 -9.62 6.48
C ARG A 3 -5.14 -8.61 7.09
N GLY A 4 -3.90 -9.03 7.30
CA GLY A 4 -2.79 -8.15 7.71
C GLY A 4 -2.00 -7.61 6.52
N TYR A 5 -0.84 -7.03 6.80
CA TYR A 5 0.12 -6.62 5.76
C TYR A 5 0.68 -7.84 5.02
N LEU A 6 0.92 -7.70 3.70
CA LEU A 6 1.47 -8.77 2.88
C LEU A 6 2.95 -9.06 3.21
N SER A 7 3.66 -8.07 3.73
CA SER A 7 5.10 -8.14 4.02
C SER A 7 5.42 -7.40 5.32
N PRO A 8 6.24 -7.97 6.22
CA PRO A 8 6.64 -7.31 7.46
C PRO A 8 7.48 -6.05 7.21
N TYR A 9 8.06 -5.90 6.02
CA TYR A 9 8.78 -4.68 5.63
C TYR A 9 7.87 -3.44 5.50
N PHE A 10 6.55 -3.60 5.60
CA PHE A 10 5.61 -2.46 5.61
C PHE A 10 5.39 -1.88 7.01
N VAL A 11 5.86 -2.54 8.07
CA VAL A 11 5.71 -2.09 9.46
C VAL A 11 6.38 -0.73 9.65
N THR A 12 5.62 0.24 10.18
CA THR A 12 6.09 1.59 10.49
C THR A 12 6.23 1.81 12.00
N ASP A 13 5.55 1.02 12.82
CA ASP A 13 5.75 0.92 14.27
C ASP A 13 6.27 -0.47 14.61
N ALA A 14 7.59 -0.59 14.80
CA ALA A 14 8.26 -1.86 15.05
C ALA A 14 8.02 -2.41 16.47
N GLU A 15 7.64 -1.57 17.44
CA GLU A 15 7.34 -2.03 18.79
C GLU A 15 5.98 -2.71 18.84
N ARG A 16 4.99 -2.14 18.15
CA ARG A 16 3.63 -2.68 18.07
C ARG A 16 3.43 -3.67 16.95
N MET A 17 4.39 -3.77 16.02
CA MET A 17 4.29 -4.54 14.79
C MET A 17 3.09 -4.10 13.94
N GLU A 18 2.94 -2.79 13.77
CA GLU A 18 1.80 -2.16 13.11
C GLU A 18 2.21 -1.34 11.88
N VAL A 19 1.27 -1.23 10.94
CA VAL A 19 1.36 -0.34 9.79
C VAL A 19 0.44 0.85 10.07
N VAL A 20 1.04 1.99 10.38
CA VAL A 20 0.33 3.23 10.70
C VAL A 20 0.52 4.19 9.55
N LEU A 21 -0.57 4.47 8.82
CA LEU A 21 -0.57 5.38 7.67
C LEU A 21 -1.53 6.54 7.95
N GLU A 22 -1.01 7.77 7.97
CA GLU A 22 -1.81 8.99 8.15
C GLU A 22 -2.13 9.61 6.78
N ASP A 23 -3.40 10.04 6.59
CA ASP A 23 -3.88 10.68 5.34
C ASP A 23 -3.47 9.93 4.07
N ALA A 24 -3.58 8.59 4.12
CA ALA A 24 -3.14 7.71 3.05
C ALA A 24 -4.06 7.75 1.83
N LEU A 25 -3.46 7.69 0.65
CA LEU A 25 -4.19 7.35 -0.57
C LEU A 25 -4.53 5.85 -0.54
N VAL A 26 -5.77 5.49 -0.90
CA VAL A 26 -6.23 4.10 -0.89
C VAL A 26 -6.59 3.68 -2.31
N LEU A 27 -5.92 2.65 -2.82
CA LEU A 27 -6.32 1.94 -4.03
C LEU A 27 -7.08 0.67 -3.66
N ILE A 28 -8.26 0.50 -4.26
CA ILE A 28 -9.04 -0.74 -4.18
C ILE A 28 -9.05 -1.36 -5.58
N HIS A 29 -8.65 -2.63 -5.67
CA HIS A 29 -8.53 -3.33 -6.95
C HIS A 29 -9.04 -4.77 -6.87
N GLU A 30 -10.01 -5.14 -7.70
CA GLU A 30 -10.71 -6.45 -7.65
C GLU A 30 -9.90 -7.62 -8.25
N LYS A 31 -8.61 -7.43 -8.57
CA LYS A 31 -7.77 -8.48 -9.16
C LYS A 31 -6.39 -8.52 -8.52
N LYS A 32 -5.71 -9.65 -8.68
CA LYS A 32 -4.32 -9.79 -8.27
C LYS A 32 -3.41 -8.88 -9.09
N ILE A 33 -2.65 -8.04 -8.41
CA ILE A 33 -1.57 -7.26 -9.01
C ILE A 33 -0.34 -8.16 -9.11
N SER A 34 -0.02 -8.64 -10.30
CA SER A 34 1.11 -9.54 -10.56
C SER A 34 2.29 -8.86 -11.26
N VAL A 35 2.04 -7.76 -11.96
CA VAL A 35 3.04 -7.06 -12.78
C VAL A 35 3.17 -5.62 -12.30
N MET A 36 4.35 -5.27 -11.77
CA MET A 36 4.63 -3.92 -11.27
C MET A 36 4.62 -2.85 -12.36
N LYS A 37 4.97 -3.23 -13.60
CA LYS A 37 5.09 -2.29 -14.73
C LYS A 37 3.80 -1.51 -14.98
N ASP A 38 2.64 -2.15 -14.83
CA ASP A 38 1.34 -1.53 -15.07
C ASP A 38 0.96 -0.53 -13.96
N MET A 39 1.58 -0.67 -12.78
CA MET A 39 1.38 0.20 -11.62
C MET A 39 2.29 1.43 -11.62
N LEU A 40 3.37 1.44 -12.41
CA LEU A 40 4.38 2.52 -12.39
C LEU A 40 3.77 3.92 -12.57
N PRO A 41 2.86 4.18 -13.54
CA PRO A 41 2.31 5.53 -13.72
C PRO A 41 1.52 6.02 -12.51
N LEU A 42 0.83 5.11 -11.80
CA LEU A 42 0.11 5.43 -10.57
C LEU A 42 1.08 5.68 -9.42
N LEU A 43 2.09 4.83 -9.25
CA LEU A 43 3.09 4.99 -8.20
C LEU A 43 3.87 6.31 -8.35
N GLU A 44 4.13 6.76 -9.57
CA GLU A 44 4.73 8.08 -9.82
C GLU A 44 3.83 9.24 -9.38
N GLN A 45 2.51 9.10 -9.51
CA GLN A 45 1.57 10.13 -9.07
C GLN A 45 1.47 10.16 -7.54
N VAL A 46 1.41 8.98 -6.91
CA VAL A 46 1.44 8.83 -5.46
C VAL A 46 2.74 9.39 -4.88
N ALA A 47 3.88 9.07 -5.48
CA ALA A 47 5.19 9.58 -5.05
C ALA A 47 5.25 11.12 -5.18
N ARG A 48 4.70 11.69 -6.26
CA ARG A 48 4.58 13.14 -6.43
C ARG A 48 3.67 13.80 -5.39
N ALA A 49 2.61 13.10 -4.96
CA ALA A 49 1.72 13.59 -3.90
C ALA A 49 2.37 13.56 -2.52
N GLY A 50 3.43 12.75 -2.33
CA GLY A 50 4.16 12.64 -1.06
C GLY A 50 3.33 12.04 0.08
N LYS A 51 2.24 11.34 -0.24
CA LYS A 51 1.34 10.73 0.73
C LYS A 51 1.60 9.23 0.87
N PRO A 52 1.37 8.63 2.05
CA PRO A 52 1.35 7.18 2.20
C PRO A 52 0.33 6.52 1.27
N PHE A 53 0.55 5.26 0.92
CA PHE A 53 -0.28 4.55 -0.06
C PHE A 53 -0.63 3.15 0.41
N LEU A 54 -1.94 2.89 0.52
CA LEU A 54 -2.51 1.60 0.87
C LEU A 54 -3.13 0.96 -0.36
N ILE A 55 -2.76 -0.29 -0.63
CA ILE A 55 -3.34 -1.09 -1.71
C ILE A 55 -4.14 -2.24 -1.09
N ILE A 56 -5.43 -2.30 -1.43
CA ILE A 56 -6.31 -3.43 -1.12
C ILE A 56 -6.62 -4.11 -2.45
N ALA A 57 -6.06 -5.30 -2.64
CA ALA A 57 -6.23 -6.09 -3.85
C ALA A 57 -6.73 -7.51 -3.55
N GLU A 58 -7.42 -8.10 -4.52
CA GLU A 58 -8.06 -9.43 -4.45
C GLU A 58 -7.11 -10.59 -4.78
#